data_AF-A0A850R758-F1
#
_entry.id   AF-A0A850R758-F1
#
_cell.length_a   1.000
_cell.length_b   1.000
_cell.length_c   1.000
_cell.angle_alpha   90.00
_cell.angle_beta   90.00
_cell.angle_gamma   90.00
#
_symmetry.space_group_name_H-M   'P 1'
#
loop_
_entity.id
_entity.type
_entity.pdbx_description
1 polymer ?
#
loop_
_entity_poly.entity_id
_entity_poly.type
_entity_poly.pdbx_seq_one_letter_code
_entity_poly.pdbx_strand_id
1 'polypeptide(L)'
;MKLDRPLSPPLAHIERSLFGVSPALIEAVERGETSYAIAEAVHFSPEWAERETAVSRIEPGELDTTPSLLPPHLRTLIERRLAAREVIAKTAEPIPAAGQIVELRQICTPKKGQLDWVMQVPLYVLLDAPAEAATLWHGWLVGSEADYAGWWDFVLQEEDGPIEPEAAVVQLWNPLRIYLPMAERVVGRLSPARMQAVRALASEFVTGNLPTEVPIWPGRVAQRLTHGELSVVTGSPLGGDEDPRHQYQHLYFHAAEAIREPARLALAELASVPEQSSIAAWLSRLDNLVAQLGTMLIPAPRIALAMSERDNGAMAIQDRLWDDLARISVLEIAADGAGRVQVTAESDIDVTCELRVSGVLEFKQTARRGEDPVQVDWDAGEVTTLTLTVADGRAALELPLVRDN
;
A
#
# COMPACT_ATOMS: atom_id res chain seq x y z
N MET A 1 32.06 -12.80 -13.96
CA MET A 1 31.59 -13.99 -14.70
C MET A 1 30.97 -13.50 -15.99
N LYS A 2 31.32 -14.03 -17.18
CA LYS A 2 30.66 -13.61 -18.42
C LYS A 2 29.25 -14.18 -18.45
N LEU A 3 28.24 -13.34 -18.67
CA LEU A 3 26.87 -13.78 -18.90
C LEU A 3 26.83 -14.52 -20.24
N ASP A 4 26.37 -15.79 -20.24
CA ASP A 4 26.19 -16.57 -21.47
C ASP A 4 25.08 -15.99 -22.37
N ARG A 5 24.22 -15.13 -21.80
CA ARG A 5 23.18 -14.38 -22.49
C ARG A 5 23.01 -13.01 -21.81
N PRO A 6 22.97 -11.89 -22.57
CA PRO A 6 22.69 -10.58 -21.98
C PRO A 6 21.26 -10.55 -21.41
N LEU A 7 21.07 -9.84 -20.29
CA LEU A 7 19.75 -9.63 -19.70
C LEU A 7 18.86 -8.85 -20.67
N SER A 8 17.59 -9.21 -20.73
CA SER A 8 16.61 -8.57 -21.60
C SER A 8 15.47 -7.95 -20.79
N PRO A 9 15.05 -6.72 -21.10
CA PRO A 9 15.68 -5.79 -22.05
C PRO A 9 17.00 -5.21 -21.52
N PRO A 10 17.86 -4.61 -22.37
CA PRO A 10 19.07 -3.92 -21.90
C PRO A 10 18.74 -2.75 -20.96
N LEU A 11 19.60 -2.47 -19.98
CA LEU A 11 19.40 -1.37 -19.00
C LEU A 11 19.13 -0.01 -19.66
N ALA A 12 19.84 0.33 -20.73
CA ALA A 12 19.64 1.59 -21.45
C ALA A 12 18.21 1.71 -22.04
N HIS A 13 17.58 0.58 -22.37
CA HIS A 13 16.18 0.57 -22.80
C HIS A 13 15.26 0.83 -21.60
N ILE A 14 15.51 0.19 -20.46
CA ILE A 14 14.73 0.39 -19.22
C ILE A 14 14.82 1.84 -18.75
N GLU A 15 16.03 2.40 -18.71
CA GLU A 15 16.27 3.79 -18.34
C GLU A 15 15.53 4.77 -19.27
N ARG A 16 15.64 4.57 -20.59
CA ARG A 16 14.90 5.37 -21.57
C ARG A 16 13.39 5.24 -21.41
N SER A 17 12.89 4.04 -21.13
CA SER A 17 11.46 3.83 -20.89
C SER A 17 10.98 4.54 -19.62
N LEU A 18 11.73 4.46 -18.52
CA LEU A 18 11.35 5.05 -17.24
C LEU A 18 11.47 6.58 -17.22
N PHE A 19 12.52 7.13 -17.86
CA PHE A 19 12.91 8.54 -17.70
C PHE A 19 13.04 9.33 -19.00
N GLY A 20 12.99 8.66 -20.15
CA GLY A 20 13.09 9.32 -21.45
C GLY A 20 11.83 10.11 -21.79
N VAL A 21 11.94 10.99 -22.79
CA VAL A 21 10.81 11.79 -23.28
C VAL A 21 9.92 10.91 -24.14
N SER A 22 8.73 10.59 -23.63
CA SER A 22 7.75 9.77 -24.36
C SER A 22 7.03 10.57 -25.47
N PRO A 23 6.54 9.91 -26.53
CA PRO A 23 5.70 10.56 -27.54
C PRO A 23 4.45 11.22 -26.95
N ALA A 24 3.86 10.60 -25.92
CA ALA A 24 2.70 11.15 -25.22
C ALA A 24 3.04 12.44 -24.46
N LEU A 25 4.24 12.53 -23.87
CA LEU A 25 4.73 13.75 -23.24
C LEU A 25 4.96 14.85 -24.27
N ILE A 26 5.57 14.53 -25.41
CA ILE A 26 5.76 15.49 -26.51
C ILE A 26 4.41 16.06 -26.97
N GLU A 27 3.41 15.20 -27.18
CA GLU A 27 2.06 15.64 -27.55
C GLU A 27 1.40 16.49 -26.46
N ALA A 28 1.61 16.18 -25.18
CA ALA A 28 1.10 16.99 -24.07
C ALA A 28 1.75 18.39 -24.03
N VAL A 29 3.06 18.48 -24.31
CA VAL A 29 3.77 19.76 -24.46
C VAL A 29 3.23 20.56 -25.63
N GLU A 30 3.02 19.92 -26.80
CA GLU A 30 2.42 20.55 -27.98
C GLU A 30 1.00 21.09 -27.69
N ARG A 31 0.21 20.40 -26.86
CA ARG A 31 -1.12 20.84 -26.43
C ARG A 31 -1.12 21.89 -25.31
N GLY A 32 0.05 22.22 -24.75
CA GLY A 32 0.17 23.17 -23.62
C GLY A 32 -0.38 22.63 -22.30
N GLU A 33 -0.38 21.30 -22.11
CA GLU A 33 -0.92 20.62 -20.93
C GLU A 33 0.12 20.46 -19.80
N THR A 34 1.39 20.76 -20.09
CA THR A 34 2.51 20.67 -19.13
C THR A 34 2.92 22.05 -18.62
N SER A 35 3.66 22.09 -17.52
CA SER A 35 4.29 23.34 -17.08
C SER A 35 5.35 23.83 -18.08
N TYR A 36 5.73 25.09 -17.90
CA TYR A 36 6.82 25.71 -18.64
C TYR A 36 8.16 24.95 -18.47
N ALA A 37 8.48 24.52 -17.25
CA ALA A 37 9.74 23.83 -16.97
C ALA A 37 9.82 22.47 -17.67
N ILE A 38 8.72 21.71 -17.68
CA ILE A 38 8.64 20.44 -18.42
C ILE A 38 8.72 20.69 -19.91
N ALA A 39 7.96 21.65 -20.44
CA ALA A 39 7.97 21.98 -21.85
C ALA A 39 9.38 22.37 -22.33
N GLU A 40 10.08 23.21 -21.56
CA GLU A 40 11.46 23.60 -21.83
C GLU A 40 12.40 22.38 -21.85
N ALA A 41 12.33 21.51 -20.84
CA ALA A 41 13.14 20.30 -20.79
C ALA A 41 12.89 19.36 -21.98
N VAL A 42 11.63 19.22 -22.40
CA VAL A 42 11.24 18.41 -23.56
C VAL A 42 11.75 19.03 -24.86
N HIS A 43 11.64 20.34 -25.05
CA HIS A 43 12.17 21.01 -26.24
C HIS A 43 13.69 20.86 -26.40
N PHE A 44 14.43 20.76 -25.29
CA PHE A 44 15.88 20.51 -25.30
C PHE A 44 16.26 19.02 -25.38
N SER A 45 15.28 18.11 -25.45
CA SER A 45 15.54 16.67 -25.51
C SER A 45 15.96 16.20 -26.92
N PRO A 46 16.81 15.16 -27.02
CA PRO A 46 17.12 14.50 -28.29
C PRO A 46 15.87 13.99 -29.02
N GLU A 47 14.89 13.46 -28.29
CA GLU A 47 13.67 12.89 -28.84
C GLU A 47 12.81 13.94 -29.56
N TRP A 48 12.78 15.18 -29.05
CA TRP A 48 12.13 16.31 -29.73
C TRP A 48 12.81 16.62 -31.06
N ALA A 49 14.14 16.73 -31.08
CA ALA A 49 14.92 17.00 -32.29
C ALA A 49 14.78 15.88 -33.34
N GLU A 50 14.75 14.61 -32.91
CA GLU A 50 14.48 13.47 -33.78
C GLU A 50 13.09 13.55 -34.41
N ARG A 51 12.05 13.91 -33.63
CA ARG A 51 10.69 14.09 -34.14
C ARG A 51 10.59 15.21 -35.17
N GLU A 52 11.17 16.38 -34.91
CA GLU A 52 11.18 17.49 -35.88
C GLU A 52 11.86 17.11 -37.20
N THR A 53 12.96 16.35 -37.11
CA THR A 53 13.69 15.85 -38.27
C THR A 53 12.89 14.78 -39.03
N ALA A 54 12.20 13.88 -38.32
CA ALA A 54 11.42 12.80 -38.90
C ALA A 54 10.14 13.31 -39.59
N VAL A 55 9.43 14.26 -38.97
CA VAL A 55 8.23 14.90 -39.55
C VAL A 55 8.59 15.64 -40.85
N SER A 56 9.82 16.17 -40.94
CA SER A 56 10.32 16.84 -42.14
C SER A 56 10.70 15.89 -43.29
N ARG A 57 10.72 14.57 -43.08
CA ARG A 57 11.22 13.57 -44.05
C ARG A 57 10.16 12.65 -44.68
N ILE A 58 8.89 12.76 -44.32
CA ILE A 58 7.85 11.90 -44.90
C ILE A 58 7.41 12.46 -46.25
N GLU A 59 8.05 12.02 -47.34
CA GLU A 59 7.54 12.17 -48.70
C GLU A 59 6.29 11.28 -48.88
N PRO A 60 5.17 11.80 -49.39
CA PRO A 60 3.92 11.05 -49.56
C PRO A 60 4.05 10.04 -50.72
N GLY A 61 4.65 8.89 -50.48
CA GLY A 61 4.82 7.86 -51.51
C GLY A 61 5.33 6.48 -51.08
N GLU A 62 5.99 6.35 -49.93
CA GLU A 62 6.58 5.07 -49.47
C GLU A 62 5.93 4.57 -48.17
N LEU A 63 4.63 4.28 -48.21
CA LEU A 63 4.03 3.43 -47.18
C LEU A 63 4.08 1.99 -47.69
N ASP A 64 5.05 1.23 -47.20
CA ASP A 64 5.12 -0.21 -47.41
C ASP A 64 3.84 -0.84 -46.86
N THR A 65 3.00 -1.36 -47.76
CA THR A 65 1.69 -1.95 -47.43
C THR A 65 1.78 -3.45 -47.15
N THR A 66 3.00 -4.01 -47.09
CA THR A 66 3.15 -5.41 -46.70
C THR A 66 2.82 -5.58 -45.20
N PRO A 67 1.83 -6.41 -44.86
CA PRO A 67 1.51 -6.65 -43.46
C PRO A 67 2.70 -7.36 -42.80
N SER A 68 3.37 -6.67 -41.87
CA SER A 68 4.43 -7.27 -41.07
C SER A 68 3.83 -8.41 -40.25
N LEU A 69 4.38 -9.62 -40.42
CA LEU A 69 3.96 -10.77 -39.64
C LEU A 69 4.43 -10.59 -38.19
N LEU A 70 3.47 -10.46 -37.27
CA LEU A 70 3.77 -10.36 -35.84
C LEU A 70 4.60 -11.57 -35.37
N PRO A 71 5.80 -11.35 -34.79
CA PRO A 71 6.62 -12.43 -34.23
C PRO A 71 5.83 -13.33 -33.27
N PRO A 72 6.05 -14.66 -33.27
CA PRO A 72 5.27 -15.61 -32.46
C PRO A 72 5.27 -15.28 -30.96
N HIS A 73 6.41 -14.86 -30.40
CA HIS A 73 6.51 -14.52 -28.98
C HIS A 73 5.64 -13.30 -28.61
N LEU A 74 5.56 -12.28 -29.48
CA LEU A 74 4.68 -11.13 -29.25
C LEU A 74 3.21 -11.54 -29.33
N ARG A 75 2.85 -12.45 -30.24
CA ARG A 75 1.51 -13.01 -30.31
C ARG A 75 1.12 -13.70 -29.00
N THR A 76 1.99 -14.55 -28.46
CA THR A 76 1.77 -15.21 -27.18
C THR A 76 1.60 -14.20 -26.04
N LEU A 77 2.39 -13.13 -25.98
CA LEU A 77 2.24 -12.09 -24.96
C LEU A 77 0.89 -11.36 -25.08
N ILE A 78 0.46 -11.04 -26.30
CA ILE A 78 -0.84 -10.40 -26.55
C ILE A 78 -1.97 -11.33 -26.12
N GLU A 79 -1.94 -12.60 -26.51
CA GLU A 79 -2.96 -13.59 -26.15
C GLU A 79 -3.05 -13.75 -24.62
N ARG A 80 -1.90 -13.84 -23.92
CA ARG A 80 -1.85 -13.93 -22.46
C ARG A 80 -2.43 -12.68 -21.80
N ARG A 81 -2.08 -11.48 -22.29
CA ARG A 81 -2.64 -10.22 -21.80
C ARG A 81 -4.16 -10.17 -21.96
N LEU A 82 -4.68 -10.55 -23.12
CA LEU A 82 -6.12 -10.55 -23.38
C LEU A 82 -6.85 -11.55 -22.47
N ALA A 83 -6.31 -12.76 -22.31
CA ALA A 83 -6.87 -13.78 -21.42
C ALA A 83 -6.89 -13.31 -19.96
N ALA A 84 -5.78 -12.75 -19.46
CA ALA A 84 -5.70 -12.22 -18.10
C ALA A 84 -6.74 -11.10 -17.88
N ARG A 85 -6.82 -10.14 -18.80
CA ARG A 85 -7.81 -9.04 -18.73
C ARG A 85 -9.24 -9.53 -18.66
N GLU A 86 -9.58 -10.53 -19.48
CA GLU A 86 -10.93 -11.07 -19.50
C GLU A 86 -11.29 -11.70 -18.15
N VAL A 87 -10.38 -12.48 -17.55
CA VAL A 87 -10.61 -13.10 -16.24
C VAL A 87 -10.71 -12.03 -15.15
N ILE A 88 -9.77 -11.08 -15.11
CA ILE A 88 -9.75 -10.00 -14.12
C ILE A 88 -11.04 -9.17 -14.17
N ALA A 89 -11.51 -8.83 -15.38
CA ALA A 89 -12.76 -8.08 -15.56
C ALA A 89 -13.98 -8.86 -15.05
N LYS A 90 -14.00 -10.19 -15.22
CA LYS A 90 -15.08 -11.06 -14.73
C LYS A 90 -15.07 -11.21 -13.21
N THR A 91 -13.89 -11.14 -12.58
CA THR A 91 -13.71 -11.27 -11.12
C THR A 91 -13.39 -9.94 -10.45
N ALA A 92 -13.85 -8.84 -11.03
CA ALA A 92 -13.51 -7.50 -10.55
C ALA A 92 -14.00 -7.30 -9.11
N GLU A 93 -13.06 -7.02 -8.22
CA GLU A 93 -13.34 -6.53 -6.87
C GLU A 93 -12.92 -5.06 -6.81
N PRO A 94 -13.56 -4.26 -5.95
CA PRO A 94 -13.14 -2.88 -5.76
C PRO A 94 -11.68 -2.83 -5.31
N ILE A 95 -10.97 -1.83 -5.82
CA ILE A 95 -9.72 -1.38 -5.22
C ILE A 95 -10.12 -0.62 -3.94
N PRO A 96 -9.54 -0.92 -2.77
CA PRO A 96 -8.30 -1.67 -2.60
C PRO A 96 -8.52 -3.08 -1.96
N ALA A 97 -7.92 -4.15 -2.53
CA ALA A 97 -7.85 -5.49 -1.90
C ALA A 97 -6.42 -6.08 -1.89
N ALA A 98 -6.04 -6.76 -0.80
CA ALA A 98 -4.71 -7.39 -0.67
C ALA A 98 -4.50 -8.44 -1.77
N GLY A 99 -3.32 -8.47 -2.36
CA GLY A 99 -2.99 -9.34 -3.49
C GLY A 99 -3.39 -8.79 -4.86
N GLN A 100 -4.09 -7.66 -4.94
CA GLN A 100 -4.27 -6.96 -6.21
C GLN A 100 -2.95 -6.35 -6.68
N ILE A 101 -2.62 -6.52 -7.95
CA ILE A 101 -1.59 -5.74 -8.63
C ILE A 101 -2.29 -4.64 -9.39
N VAL A 102 -2.00 -3.38 -9.06
CA VAL A 102 -2.64 -2.21 -9.67
C VAL A 102 -1.68 -1.46 -10.58
N GLU A 103 -2.23 -0.94 -11.67
CA GLU A 103 -1.54 -0.04 -12.60
C GLU A 103 -1.73 1.41 -12.16
N LEU A 104 -0.63 2.16 -12.22
CA LEU A 104 -0.55 3.59 -11.98
C LEU A 104 -0.09 4.21 -13.30
N ARG A 105 -0.90 5.06 -13.95
CA ARG A 105 -0.50 5.74 -15.20
C ARG A 105 -0.20 7.22 -15.04
N GLN A 106 -0.65 7.80 -13.95
CA GLN A 106 -0.60 9.24 -13.71
C GLN A 106 -0.26 9.52 -12.26
N ILE A 107 0.45 10.62 -12.05
CA ILE A 107 0.72 11.15 -10.73
C ILE A 107 -0.48 11.96 -10.30
N CYS A 108 -1.13 11.52 -9.22
CA CYS A 108 -2.21 12.25 -8.57
C CYS A 108 -1.77 12.61 -7.17
N THR A 109 -1.83 13.88 -6.82
CA THR A 109 -1.54 14.37 -5.47
C THR A 109 -2.83 14.73 -4.74
N PRO A 110 -2.83 14.76 -3.40
CA PRO A 110 -3.98 15.17 -2.60
C PRO A 110 -4.55 16.53 -3.00
N LYS A 111 -3.69 17.52 -3.28
CA LYS A 111 -4.08 18.81 -3.87
C LYS A 111 -3.49 18.95 -5.27
N LYS A 112 -4.29 19.47 -6.20
CA LYS A 112 -3.87 19.71 -7.58
C LYS A 112 -2.66 20.66 -7.64
N GLY A 113 -1.69 20.34 -8.49
CA GLY A 113 -0.51 21.17 -8.76
C GLY A 113 0.59 21.12 -7.68
N GLN A 114 0.54 20.19 -6.72
CA GLN A 114 1.61 20.01 -5.73
C GLN A 114 2.89 19.44 -6.33
N LEU A 115 2.74 18.58 -7.35
CA LEU A 115 3.84 18.03 -8.11
C LEU A 115 3.63 18.37 -9.57
N ASP A 116 4.73 18.75 -10.20
CA ASP A 116 4.82 19.04 -11.61
C ASP A 116 5.63 17.94 -12.31
N TRP A 117 5.23 16.69 -12.04
CA TRP A 117 5.89 15.49 -12.52
C TRP A 117 4.98 14.74 -13.48
N VAL A 118 5.57 14.11 -14.49
CA VAL A 118 4.85 13.27 -15.44
C VAL A 118 5.42 11.86 -15.39
N MET A 119 4.53 10.89 -15.19
CA MET A 119 4.84 9.48 -15.26
C MET A 119 4.98 9.08 -16.74
N GLN A 120 6.19 8.69 -17.17
CA GLN A 120 6.48 8.39 -18.58
C GLN A 120 5.90 7.04 -19.03
N VAL A 121 5.87 6.07 -18.12
CA VAL A 121 5.34 4.73 -18.34
C VAL A 121 4.52 4.30 -17.13
N PRO A 122 3.51 3.44 -17.33
CA PRO A 122 2.76 2.90 -16.21
C PRO A 122 3.68 2.15 -15.24
N LEU A 123 3.47 2.37 -13.94
CA LEU A 123 4.10 1.61 -12.88
C LEU A 123 3.08 0.67 -12.25
N TYR A 124 3.55 -0.45 -11.70
CA TYR A 124 2.69 -1.47 -11.13
C TYR A 124 3.06 -1.71 -9.68
N VAL A 125 2.07 -1.98 -8.84
CA VAL A 125 2.30 -2.26 -7.42
C VAL A 125 1.41 -3.37 -6.94
N LEU A 126 2.00 -4.33 -6.22
CA LEU A 126 1.29 -5.33 -5.46
C LEU A 126 0.84 -4.74 -4.14
N LEU A 127 -0.46 -4.74 -3.91
CA LEU A 127 -1.07 -4.22 -2.71
C LEU A 127 -1.06 -5.25 -1.58
N ASP A 128 -0.64 -4.84 -0.38
CA ASP A 128 -0.49 -5.73 0.76
C ASP A 128 -1.51 -5.49 1.87
N ALA A 129 -1.48 -4.29 2.44
CA ALA A 129 -2.24 -3.95 3.64
C ALA A 129 -2.59 -2.45 3.70
N PRO A 130 -3.65 -2.08 4.44
CA PRO A 130 -3.90 -0.71 4.84
C PRO A 130 -2.71 -0.05 5.52
N ALA A 131 -2.44 1.21 5.15
CA ALA A 131 -1.48 2.05 5.84
C ALA A 131 -2.23 3.02 6.79
N GLU A 132 -1.58 4.13 7.17
CA GLU A 132 -2.05 5.03 8.23
C GLU A 132 -3.38 5.74 7.92
N ALA A 133 -3.81 5.77 6.66
CA ALA A 133 -5.08 6.38 6.25
C ALA A 133 -5.79 5.56 5.18
N ALA A 134 -7.10 5.74 5.06
CA ALA A 134 -7.94 5.03 4.09
C ALA A 134 -7.51 5.26 2.62
N THR A 135 -6.78 6.34 2.33
CA THR A 135 -6.25 6.66 1.01
C THR A 135 -4.82 6.18 0.80
N LEU A 136 -4.20 5.55 1.81
CA LEU A 136 -2.81 5.11 1.79
C LEU A 136 -2.71 3.60 2.01
N TRP A 137 -1.94 2.92 1.17
CA TRP A 137 -1.74 1.47 1.24
C TRP A 137 -0.27 1.07 1.15
N HIS A 138 0.11 0.02 1.88
CA HIS A 138 1.41 -0.62 1.77
C HIS A 138 1.45 -1.59 0.60
N GLY A 139 2.62 -1.69 -0.03
CA GLY A 139 2.85 -2.62 -1.11
C GLY A 139 4.30 -2.65 -1.58
N TRP A 140 4.51 -3.38 -2.68
CA TRP A 140 5.80 -3.53 -3.34
C TRP A 140 5.70 -3.21 -4.81
N LEU A 141 6.71 -2.53 -5.34
CA LEU A 141 6.77 -2.26 -6.76
C LEU A 141 6.82 -3.58 -7.55
N VAL A 142 6.17 -3.59 -8.71
CA VAL A 142 6.14 -4.73 -9.62
C VAL A 142 6.74 -4.29 -10.96
N GLY A 143 7.76 -5.02 -11.41
CA GLY A 143 8.42 -4.81 -12.70
C GLY A 143 8.02 -5.86 -13.73
N SER A 144 8.43 -5.65 -14.99
CA SER A 144 8.16 -6.57 -16.09
C SER A 144 9.36 -7.46 -16.45
N GLU A 145 10.53 -7.14 -15.90
CA GLU A 145 11.82 -7.68 -16.35
C GLU A 145 12.31 -8.81 -15.44
N ALA A 146 11.69 -9.98 -15.53
CA ALA A 146 12.05 -11.16 -14.72
C ALA A 146 13.53 -11.59 -14.84
N ASP A 147 14.20 -11.27 -15.96
CA ASP A 147 15.64 -11.52 -16.15
C ASP A 147 16.52 -10.79 -15.10
N TYR A 148 16.03 -9.68 -14.53
CA TYR A 148 16.72 -8.90 -13.51
C TYR A 148 16.40 -9.34 -12.08
N ALA A 149 15.53 -10.34 -11.90
CA ALA A 149 15.16 -10.82 -10.58
C ALA A 149 16.40 -11.26 -9.77
N GLY A 150 16.43 -10.82 -8.51
CA GLY A 150 17.35 -11.24 -7.48
C GLY A 150 16.75 -12.34 -6.58
N TRP A 151 17.55 -12.78 -5.61
CA TRP A 151 17.17 -13.82 -4.64
C TRP A 151 15.96 -13.47 -3.76
N TRP A 152 15.72 -12.17 -3.58
CA TRP A 152 14.66 -11.63 -2.75
C TRP A 152 13.43 -11.22 -3.56
N ASP A 153 13.48 -11.32 -4.88
CA ASP A 153 12.35 -10.97 -5.73
C ASP A 153 11.41 -12.16 -5.90
N PHE A 154 10.11 -11.88 -5.91
CA PHE A 154 9.09 -12.89 -6.19
C PHE A 154 8.73 -12.84 -7.67
N VAL A 155 9.11 -13.88 -8.42
CA VAL A 155 8.87 -13.96 -9.86
C VAL A 155 7.52 -14.62 -10.10
N LEU A 156 6.60 -13.85 -10.68
CA LEU A 156 5.23 -14.25 -10.95
C LEU A 156 5.19 -15.34 -12.04
N GLN A 157 4.51 -16.43 -11.74
CA GLN A 157 4.26 -17.55 -12.63
C GLN A 157 2.81 -17.56 -13.11
N GLU A 158 2.53 -18.28 -14.19
CA GLU A 158 1.15 -18.44 -14.70
C GLU A 158 0.19 -19.04 -13.67
N GLU A 159 0.70 -19.91 -12.80
CA GLU A 159 -0.06 -20.56 -11.73
C GLU A 159 -0.41 -19.62 -10.56
N ASP A 160 0.20 -18.44 -10.48
CA ASP A 160 -0.03 -17.49 -9.39
C ASP A 160 -1.37 -16.75 -9.50
N GLY A 161 -1.96 -16.74 -10.69
CA GLY A 161 -3.26 -16.15 -10.97
C GLY A 161 -3.33 -15.52 -12.37
N PRO A 162 -4.50 -14.98 -12.73
CA PRO A 162 -4.62 -14.16 -13.94
C PRO A 162 -3.83 -12.86 -13.74
N ILE A 163 -2.71 -12.74 -14.44
CA ILE A 163 -1.78 -11.62 -14.33
C ILE A 163 -1.36 -11.19 -15.74
N GLU A 164 -1.44 -9.89 -16.02
CA GLU A 164 -0.92 -9.33 -17.27
C GLU A 164 0.60 -9.45 -17.33
N PRO A 165 1.19 -9.74 -18.51
CA PRO A 165 2.64 -9.94 -18.65
C PRO A 165 3.53 -8.78 -18.18
N GLU A 166 3.00 -7.55 -18.11
CA GLU A 166 3.69 -6.38 -17.56
C GLU A 166 3.99 -6.50 -16.07
N ALA A 167 3.25 -7.34 -15.34
CA ALA A 167 3.50 -7.67 -13.95
C ALA A 167 4.20 -9.03 -13.86
N ALA A 168 5.53 -9.03 -13.83
CA ALA A 168 6.33 -10.25 -13.86
C ALA A 168 7.13 -10.49 -12.57
N VAL A 169 7.53 -9.44 -11.86
CA VAL A 169 8.40 -9.56 -10.68
C VAL A 169 8.00 -8.59 -9.58
N VAL A 170 7.76 -9.09 -8.37
CA VAL A 170 7.53 -8.26 -7.18
C VAL A 170 8.88 -7.97 -6.52
N GLN A 171 9.20 -6.69 -6.41
CA GLN A 171 10.49 -6.19 -5.92
C GLN A 171 10.45 -5.99 -4.41
N LEU A 172 10.82 -7.02 -3.63
CA LEU A 172 10.68 -6.95 -2.16
C LEU A 172 11.70 -6.02 -1.48
N TRP A 173 12.80 -5.73 -2.18
CA TRP A 173 13.74 -4.69 -1.81
C TRP A 173 13.21 -3.26 -2.07
N ASN A 174 12.06 -3.12 -2.75
CA ASN A 174 11.43 -1.85 -3.09
C ASN A 174 10.03 -1.68 -2.44
N PRO A 175 9.93 -1.73 -1.10
CA PRO A 175 8.66 -1.47 -0.43
C PRO A 175 8.28 0.01 -0.54
N LEU A 176 6.98 0.27 -0.64
CA LEU A 176 6.46 1.64 -0.76
C LEU A 176 5.06 1.79 -0.15
N ARG A 177 4.65 3.05 0.00
CA ARG A 177 3.26 3.44 0.26
C ARG A 177 2.68 4.01 -1.03
N ILE A 178 1.45 3.65 -1.36
CA ILE A 178 0.67 4.22 -2.47
C ILE A 178 -0.36 5.19 -1.93
N TYR A 179 -0.54 6.31 -2.63
CA TYR A 179 -1.77 7.08 -2.58
C TYR A 179 -2.82 6.48 -3.54
N LEU A 180 -3.84 5.83 -2.98
CA LEU A 180 -4.82 5.01 -3.71
C LEU A 180 -5.54 5.72 -4.86
N PRO A 181 -5.80 7.03 -4.85
CA PRO A 181 -6.34 7.73 -6.01
C PRO A 181 -5.47 7.66 -7.28
N MET A 182 -4.20 7.23 -7.19
CA MET A 182 -3.37 6.92 -8.36
C MET A 182 -3.67 5.53 -8.96
N ALA A 183 -4.33 4.63 -8.23
CA ALA A 183 -4.63 3.28 -8.68
C ALA A 183 -5.77 3.32 -9.71
N GLU A 184 -5.45 3.00 -10.96
CA GLU A 184 -6.39 3.11 -12.08
C GLU A 184 -7.16 1.81 -12.32
N ARG A 185 -6.44 0.67 -12.37
CA ARG A 185 -7.05 -0.64 -12.64
C ARG A 185 -6.22 -1.77 -12.06
N VAL A 186 -6.87 -2.91 -11.84
CA VAL A 186 -6.22 -4.17 -11.47
C VAL A 186 -5.67 -4.84 -12.75
N VAL A 187 -4.41 -5.26 -12.71
CA VAL A 187 -3.70 -5.98 -13.80
C VAL A 187 -3.31 -7.39 -13.43
N GLY A 188 -3.44 -7.75 -12.16
CA GLY A 188 -3.19 -9.10 -11.68
C GLY A 188 -3.76 -9.30 -10.30
N ARG A 189 -3.92 -10.57 -9.91
CA ARG A 189 -4.32 -10.90 -8.54
C ARG A 189 -3.61 -12.16 -8.06
N LEU A 190 -2.97 -12.04 -6.90
CA LEU A 190 -2.46 -13.16 -6.14
C LEU A 190 -3.54 -13.73 -5.23
N SER A 191 -3.59 -15.05 -5.13
CA SER A 191 -4.41 -15.70 -4.10
C SER A 191 -3.87 -15.39 -2.69
N PRO A 192 -4.70 -15.51 -1.63
CA PRO A 192 -4.24 -15.31 -0.26
C PRO A 192 -3.03 -16.17 0.11
N ALA A 193 -2.97 -17.42 -0.38
CA ALA A 193 -1.83 -18.31 -0.15
C ALA A 193 -0.55 -17.80 -0.84
N ARG A 194 -0.66 -17.26 -2.05
CA ARG A 194 0.50 -16.64 -2.74
C ARG A 194 0.92 -15.34 -2.07
N MET A 195 -0.01 -14.53 -1.58
CA MET A 195 0.31 -13.37 -0.75
C MET A 195 1.05 -13.74 0.54
N GLN A 196 0.68 -14.86 1.18
CA GLN A 196 1.41 -15.37 2.33
C GLN A 196 2.86 -15.74 1.97
N ALA A 197 3.08 -16.33 0.79
CA ALA A 197 4.42 -16.65 0.29
C ALA A 197 5.25 -15.39 0.02
N VAL A 198 4.65 -14.34 -0.56
CA VAL A 198 5.28 -13.02 -0.73
C VAL A 198 5.69 -12.41 0.61
N ARG A 199 4.77 -12.37 1.58
CA ARG A 199 5.05 -11.84 2.94
C ARG A 199 6.13 -12.63 3.66
N ALA A 200 6.11 -13.95 3.54
CA ALA A 200 7.16 -14.80 4.10
C ALA A 200 8.52 -14.45 3.49
N LEU A 201 8.61 -14.36 2.16
CA LEU A 201 9.83 -13.97 1.47
C LEU A 201 10.30 -12.56 1.85
N ALA A 202 9.39 -11.61 2.04
CA ALA A 202 9.72 -10.26 2.52
C ALA A 202 10.29 -10.29 3.95
N SER A 203 9.76 -11.14 4.81
CA SER A 203 10.29 -11.35 6.16
C SER A 203 11.71 -11.94 6.12
N GLU A 204 11.99 -12.88 5.20
CA GLU A 204 13.36 -13.39 4.99
C GLU A 204 14.30 -12.31 4.49
N PHE A 205 13.86 -11.44 3.60
CA PHE A 205 14.70 -10.36 3.10
C PHE A 205 15.17 -9.43 4.24
N VAL A 206 14.28 -9.15 5.21
CA VAL A 206 14.60 -8.28 6.36
C VAL A 206 15.51 -8.97 7.38
N THR A 207 15.33 -10.28 7.60
CA THR A 207 15.95 -10.99 8.74
C THR A 207 17.05 -11.98 8.34
N GLY A 208 17.07 -12.36 7.07
CA GLY A 208 17.87 -13.46 6.55
C GLY A 208 19.20 -13.00 5.95
N ASN A 209 20.11 -13.96 5.84
CA ASN A 209 21.35 -13.81 5.09
C ASN A 209 21.24 -14.56 3.76
N LEU A 210 21.94 -14.06 2.74
CA LEU A 210 22.07 -14.79 1.48
C LEU A 210 22.81 -16.11 1.71
N PRO A 211 22.30 -17.25 1.23
CA PRO A 211 23.01 -18.52 1.33
C PRO A 211 24.30 -18.48 0.51
N THR A 212 25.43 -18.84 1.12
CA THR A 212 26.75 -18.78 0.47
C THR A 212 26.93 -19.85 -0.62
N GLU A 213 26.14 -20.93 -0.55
CA GLU A 213 26.21 -22.07 -1.48
C GLU A 213 25.39 -21.85 -2.76
N VAL A 214 24.55 -20.81 -2.80
CA VAL A 214 23.70 -20.56 -3.96
C VAL A 214 24.51 -19.82 -5.04
N PRO A 215 24.56 -20.37 -6.27
CA PRO A 215 25.31 -19.75 -7.36
C PRO A 215 24.67 -18.45 -7.84
N ILE A 216 25.54 -17.52 -8.23
CA ILE A 216 25.16 -16.24 -8.83
C ILE A 216 24.94 -16.47 -10.34
N TRP A 217 23.70 -16.38 -10.80
CA TRP A 217 23.30 -16.61 -12.19
C TRP A 217 22.22 -15.61 -12.63
N PRO A 218 22.61 -14.38 -13.04
CA PRO A 218 21.64 -13.40 -13.54
C PRO A 218 20.89 -13.92 -14.76
N GLY A 219 19.64 -13.49 -14.97
CA GLY A 219 18.80 -13.96 -16.09
C GLY A 219 18.21 -15.35 -15.88
N ARG A 220 18.32 -15.91 -14.68
CA ARG A 220 17.73 -17.21 -14.32
C ARG A 220 16.90 -17.09 -13.07
N VAL A 221 15.82 -17.84 -13.07
CA VAL A 221 14.91 -17.98 -11.93
C VAL A 221 14.83 -19.44 -11.55
N ALA A 222 14.62 -19.71 -10.26
CA ALA A 222 14.51 -21.05 -9.73
C ALA A 222 13.44 -21.10 -8.65
N GLN A 223 12.76 -22.24 -8.57
CA GLN A 223 11.86 -22.53 -7.46
C GLN A 223 12.69 -22.84 -6.21
N ARG A 224 12.27 -22.29 -5.08
CA ARG A 224 12.81 -22.59 -3.76
C ARG A 224 11.71 -22.55 -2.71
N LEU A 225 12.04 -22.98 -1.50
CA LEU A 225 11.18 -22.80 -0.34
C LEU A 225 11.63 -21.57 0.46
N THR A 226 10.68 -20.93 1.13
CA THR A 226 10.98 -20.03 2.24
C THR A 226 11.26 -20.82 3.52
N HIS A 227 11.73 -20.17 4.58
CA HIS A 227 11.89 -20.72 5.93
C HIS A 227 10.56 -21.25 6.49
N GLY A 228 9.44 -20.69 6.02
CA GLY A 228 8.09 -21.17 6.33
C GLY A 228 7.59 -22.27 5.38
N GLU A 229 8.49 -22.93 4.63
CA GLU A 229 8.20 -24.01 3.68
C GLU A 229 7.22 -23.63 2.54
N LEU A 230 7.08 -22.34 2.24
CA LEU A 230 6.25 -21.87 1.13
C LEU A 230 7.07 -21.87 -0.16
N SER A 231 6.51 -22.49 -1.20
CA SER A 231 7.12 -22.50 -2.54
C SER A 231 7.10 -21.11 -3.16
N VAL A 232 8.25 -20.63 -3.62
CA VAL A 232 8.43 -19.36 -4.32
C VAL A 232 9.34 -19.55 -5.53
N VAL A 233 9.21 -18.69 -6.53
CA VAL A 233 10.18 -18.61 -7.63
C VAL A 233 10.93 -17.29 -7.49
N THR A 234 12.25 -17.36 -7.39
CA THR A 234 13.11 -16.19 -7.21
C THR A 234 14.21 -16.17 -8.26
N GLY A 235 14.89 -15.04 -8.41
CA GLY A 235 16.16 -15.00 -9.12
C GLY A 235 17.31 -15.60 -8.30
N SER A 236 18.54 -15.34 -8.74
CA SER A 236 19.76 -15.71 -8.01
C SER A 236 20.30 -14.57 -7.16
N PRO A 237 21.18 -14.82 -6.17
CA PRO A 237 21.87 -13.77 -5.43
C PRO A 237 22.57 -12.78 -6.37
N LEU A 238 22.65 -11.52 -5.95
CA LEU A 238 23.38 -10.49 -6.69
C LEU A 238 24.88 -10.80 -6.73
N GLY A 239 25.52 -10.48 -7.84
CA GLY A 239 26.96 -10.51 -7.99
C GLY A 239 27.66 -9.33 -7.31
N GLY A 240 28.97 -9.22 -7.56
CA GLY A 240 29.75 -8.05 -7.16
C GLY A 240 29.34 -6.78 -7.92
N ASP A 241 30.14 -5.73 -7.78
CA ASP A 241 29.80 -4.36 -8.22
C ASP A 241 29.45 -4.23 -9.72
N GLU A 242 29.96 -5.14 -10.56
CA GLU A 242 29.70 -5.16 -12.02
C GLU A 242 28.39 -5.90 -12.40
N ASP A 243 27.59 -6.36 -11.43
CA ASP A 243 26.30 -6.98 -11.72
C ASP A 243 25.30 -5.91 -12.21
N PRO A 244 24.78 -6.01 -13.46
CA PRO A 244 23.84 -5.03 -14.02
C PRO A 244 22.55 -4.89 -13.22
N ARG A 245 22.20 -5.88 -12.38
CA ARG A 245 21.02 -5.82 -11.52
C ARG A 245 21.14 -4.75 -10.42
N HIS A 246 22.35 -4.34 -10.02
CA HIS A 246 22.51 -3.19 -9.11
C HIS A 246 22.01 -1.89 -9.76
N GLN A 247 22.38 -1.66 -11.02
CA GLN A 247 21.90 -0.50 -11.77
C GLN A 247 20.39 -0.58 -12.03
N TYR A 248 19.86 -1.77 -12.33
CA TYR A 248 18.41 -1.99 -12.42
C TYR A 248 17.68 -1.58 -11.14
N GLN A 249 18.18 -2.02 -9.98
CA GLN A 249 17.61 -1.64 -8.68
C GLN A 249 17.64 -0.13 -8.49
N HIS A 250 18.75 0.53 -8.82
CA HIS A 250 18.86 1.98 -8.72
C HIS A 250 17.84 2.73 -9.60
N LEU A 251 17.67 2.31 -10.86
CA LEU A 251 16.67 2.90 -11.77
C LEU A 251 15.26 2.77 -11.19
N TYR A 252 14.89 1.60 -10.67
CA TYR A 252 13.56 1.37 -10.12
C TYR A 252 13.34 2.02 -8.75
N PHE A 253 14.39 2.21 -7.94
CA PHE A 253 14.31 3.05 -6.74
C PHE A 253 13.98 4.50 -7.10
N HIS A 254 14.61 5.04 -8.14
CA HIS A 254 14.36 6.40 -8.62
C HIS A 254 12.95 6.53 -9.24
N ALA A 255 12.54 5.57 -10.06
CA ALA A 255 11.19 5.55 -10.64
C ALA A 255 10.09 5.46 -9.57
N ALA A 256 10.34 4.75 -8.48
CA ALA A 256 9.41 4.63 -7.36
C ALA A 256 9.12 5.96 -6.64
N GLU A 257 9.96 6.99 -6.79
CA GLU A 257 9.67 8.32 -6.22
C GLU A 257 8.38 8.92 -6.79
N ALA A 258 8.04 8.63 -8.04
CA ALA A 258 6.76 9.03 -8.64
C ALA A 258 5.53 8.50 -7.86
N ILE A 259 5.71 7.44 -7.07
CA ILE A 259 4.69 6.84 -6.21
C ILE A 259 4.86 7.30 -4.76
N ARG A 260 6.10 7.34 -4.25
CA ARG A 260 6.39 7.71 -2.86
C ARG A 260 6.05 9.18 -2.57
N GLU A 261 6.30 10.09 -3.50
CA GLU A 261 6.06 11.53 -3.26
C GLU A 261 4.58 11.85 -3.03
N PRO A 262 3.63 11.42 -3.90
CA PRO A 262 2.20 11.57 -3.61
C PRO A 262 1.77 10.97 -2.27
N ALA A 263 2.29 9.79 -1.91
CA ALA A 263 1.98 9.17 -0.62
C ALA A 263 2.54 9.98 0.55
N ARG A 264 3.74 10.56 0.42
CA ARG A 264 4.35 11.46 1.42
C ARG A 264 3.55 12.74 1.58
N LEU A 265 3.06 13.32 0.47
CA LEU A 265 2.18 14.49 0.50
C LEU A 265 0.85 14.16 1.18
N ALA A 266 0.25 13.01 0.88
CA ALA A 266 -0.97 12.56 1.55
C ALA A 266 -0.76 12.39 3.06
N LEU A 267 0.37 11.79 3.47
CA LEU A 267 0.74 11.65 4.87
C LEU A 267 1.00 13.01 5.54
N ALA A 268 1.68 13.93 4.85
CA ALA A 268 1.89 15.29 5.34
C ALA A 268 0.57 16.05 5.47
N GLU A 269 -0.40 15.81 4.58
CA GLU A 269 -1.73 16.41 4.71
C GLU A 269 -2.47 15.93 5.92
N LEU A 270 -2.44 14.62 6.21
CA LEU A 270 -2.96 14.04 7.45
C LEU A 270 -2.31 14.69 8.69
N ALA A 271 -1.00 14.93 8.65
CA ALA A 271 -0.28 15.60 9.74
C ALA A 271 -0.57 17.13 9.81
N SER A 272 -0.97 17.75 8.70
CA SER A 272 -1.25 19.19 8.60
C SER A 272 -2.71 19.57 8.89
N VAL A 273 -3.62 18.57 8.94
CA VAL A 273 -4.92 18.77 9.56
C VAL A 273 -4.65 19.16 11.00
N PRO A 274 -5.05 20.38 11.45
CA PRO A 274 -4.93 20.73 12.85
C PRO A 274 -5.55 19.60 13.67
N GLU A 275 -4.91 19.25 14.79
CA GLU A 275 -5.34 18.29 15.81
C GLU A 275 -6.69 18.73 16.47
N GLN A 276 -7.70 19.02 15.66
CA GLN A 276 -9.00 19.63 15.97
C GLN A 276 -10.16 18.76 15.50
N SER A 277 -9.92 17.47 15.29
CA SER A 277 -10.95 16.45 15.47
C SER A 277 -10.39 15.37 16.42
N SER A 278 -10.52 15.66 17.71
CA SER A 278 -10.14 14.83 18.87
C SER A 278 -10.64 13.38 18.75
N ILE A 279 -11.71 13.14 17.98
CA ILE A 279 -12.26 11.80 17.72
C ILE A 279 -11.38 10.97 16.78
N ALA A 280 -10.87 11.53 15.68
CA ALA A 280 -10.10 10.75 14.70
C ALA A 280 -8.72 10.34 15.26
N ALA A 281 -8.07 11.26 15.98
CA ALA A 281 -6.82 10.98 16.67
C ALA A 281 -6.98 9.92 17.77
N TRP A 282 -8.09 9.96 18.51
CA TRP A 282 -8.39 8.96 19.54
C TRP A 282 -8.80 7.60 18.95
N LEU A 283 -9.58 7.58 17.86
CA LEU A 283 -9.92 6.33 17.14
C LEU A 283 -8.66 5.66 16.58
N SER A 284 -7.74 6.41 15.97
CA SER A 284 -6.45 5.86 15.54
C SER A 284 -5.60 5.35 16.71
N ARG A 285 -5.68 5.99 17.88
CA ARG A 285 -5.01 5.47 19.11
C ARG A 285 -5.63 4.16 19.56
N LEU A 286 -6.96 4.05 19.58
CA LEU A 286 -7.65 2.81 19.89
C LEU A 286 -7.33 1.71 18.89
N ASP A 287 -7.34 1.99 17.59
CA ASP A 287 -7.06 0.98 16.56
C ASP A 287 -5.60 0.48 16.66
N ASN A 288 -4.65 1.36 17.01
CA ASN A 288 -3.27 0.97 17.32
C ASN A 288 -3.16 0.13 18.60
N LEU A 289 -3.96 0.44 19.63
CA LEU A 289 -4.04 -0.35 20.86
C LEU A 289 -4.66 -1.73 20.62
N VAL A 290 -5.68 -1.81 19.77
CA VAL A 290 -6.27 -3.08 19.30
C VAL A 290 -5.22 -3.90 18.54
N ALA A 291 -4.44 -3.27 17.66
CA ALA A 291 -3.35 -3.93 16.95
C ALA A 291 -2.26 -4.47 17.90
N GLN A 292 -2.01 -3.79 19.03
CA GLN A 292 -1.05 -4.22 20.05
C GLN A 292 -1.59 -5.29 21.01
N LEU A 293 -2.88 -5.20 21.37
CA LEU A 293 -3.54 -6.13 22.32
C LEU A 293 -4.17 -7.36 21.64
N GLY A 294 -4.14 -7.43 20.31
CA GLY A 294 -4.57 -8.61 19.54
C GLY A 294 -6.06 -8.90 19.69
N THR A 295 -6.41 -10.14 20.05
CA THR A 295 -7.80 -10.63 20.08
C THR A 295 -8.65 -10.11 21.25
N MET A 296 -8.05 -9.36 22.20
CA MET A 296 -8.76 -8.90 23.40
C MET A 296 -9.79 -7.80 23.12
N LEU A 297 -9.62 -6.97 22.09
CA LEU A 297 -10.63 -5.98 21.69
C LEU A 297 -11.11 -6.24 20.27
N ILE A 298 -12.40 -6.48 20.12
CA ILE A 298 -13.02 -6.73 18.81
C ILE A 298 -14.00 -5.59 18.48
N PRO A 299 -14.03 -5.08 17.23
CA PRO A 299 -15.05 -4.13 16.80
C PRO A 299 -16.44 -4.73 16.90
N ALA A 300 -17.37 -4.04 17.56
CA ALA A 300 -18.77 -4.43 17.64
C ALA A 300 -19.66 -3.41 16.90
N PRO A 301 -20.59 -3.86 16.05
CA PRO A 301 -21.56 -2.97 15.43
C PRO A 301 -22.47 -2.37 16.51
N ARG A 302 -22.64 -1.05 16.47
CA ARG A 302 -23.56 -0.33 17.36
C ARG A 302 -24.98 -0.71 16.95
N ILE A 303 -25.70 -1.43 17.82
CA ILE A 303 -27.09 -1.79 17.56
C ILE A 303 -27.91 -0.51 17.72
N ALA A 304 -28.46 0.01 16.61
CA ALA A 304 -29.35 1.15 16.66
C ALA A 304 -30.58 0.79 17.49
N LEU A 305 -30.73 1.43 18.65
CA LEU A 305 -32.01 1.48 19.35
C LEU A 305 -32.97 2.25 18.44
N ALA A 306 -33.99 1.57 17.94
CA ALA A 306 -35.07 2.21 17.22
C ALA A 306 -35.67 3.31 18.10
N MET A 307 -35.76 4.52 17.57
CA MET A 307 -36.20 5.77 18.23
C MET A 307 -35.11 6.65 18.88
N SER A 308 -34.24 7.23 18.06
CA SER A 308 -33.78 8.60 18.31
C SER A 308 -33.61 9.33 16.97
N GLU A 309 -34.54 10.24 16.68
CA GLU A 309 -34.44 11.17 15.57
C GLU A 309 -33.27 12.13 15.81
N ARG A 310 -32.11 11.82 15.24
CA ARG A 310 -31.05 12.77 14.87
C ARG A 310 -30.05 12.04 13.98
N ASP A 311 -30.45 11.94 12.72
CA ASP A 311 -29.54 11.66 11.61
C ASP A 311 -28.79 12.95 11.29
N ASN A 312 -27.58 13.06 11.82
CA ASN A 312 -26.55 13.96 11.32
C ASN A 312 -25.33 13.06 11.09
N GLY A 313 -24.74 13.13 9.89
CA GLY A 313 -23.61 12.31 9.44
C GLY A 313 -22.35 12.40 10.29
N ALA A 314 -22.41 11.93 11.54
CA ALA A 314 -21.28 11.64 12.38
C ALA A 314 -20.72 10.28 11.93
N MET A 315 -19.42 10.25 11.66
CA MET A 315 -18.65 9.00 11.53
C MET A 315 -19.13 8.03 12.60
N ALA A 316 -19.66 6.87 12.18
CA ALA A 316 -20.20 5.88 13.09
C ALA A 316 -19.06 5.34 13.98
N ILE A 317 -18.89 5.94 15.15
CA ILE A 317 -18.03 5.43 16.20
C ILE A 317 -18.54 4.03 16.53
N GLN A 318 -17.75 3.01 16.16
CA GLN A 318 -18.05 1.62 16.45
C GLN A 318 -17.78 1.34 17.92
N ASP A 319 -18.66 0.56 18.55
CA ASP A 319 -18.42 0.06 19.90
C ASP A 319 -17.22 -0.91 19.88
N ARG A 320 -16.59 -1.08 21.03
CA ARG A 320 -15.51 -2.05 21.22
C ARG A 320 -15.94 -3.07 22.27
N LEU A 321 -15.74 -4.34 21.96
CA LEU A 321 -16.02 -5.44 22.87
C LEU A 321 -14.69 -5.95 23.43
N TRP A 322 -14.55 -5.91 24.75
CA TRP A 322 -13.45 -6.54 25.46
C TRP A 322 -13.83 -8.00 25.73
N ASP A 323 -13.32 -8.91 24.89
CA ASP A 323 -13.71 -10.32 24.79
C ASP A 323 -15.24 -10.52 24.76
N ASP A 324 -15.81 -11.03 25.85
CA ASP A 324 -17.23 -11.20 26.14
C ASP A 324 -17.65 -10.47 27.43
N LEU A 325 -16.72 -9.71 28.03
CA LEU A 325 -16.84 -9.15 29.37
C LEU A 325 -17.58 -7.83 29.39
N ALA A 326 -17.15 -6.89 28.55
CA ALA A 326 -17.64 -5.52 28.55
C ALA A 326 -17.67 -4.91 27.15
N ARG A 327 -18.72 -4.12 26.90
CA ARG A 327 -18.81 -3.22 25.76
C ARG A 327 -18.41 -1.81 26.18
N ILE A 328 -17.58 -1.19 25.36
CA ILE A 328 -17.06 0.16 25.53
C ILE A 328 -17.60 1.01 24.39
N SER A 329 -18.39 2.03 24.74
CA SER A 329 -19.04 2.93 23.80
C SER A 329 -18.62 4.36 24.11
N VAL A 330 -18.00 5.03 23.15
CA VAL A 330 -17.72 6.47 23.30
C VAL A 330 -18.99 7.24 23.04
N LEU A 331 -19.34 8.09 23.99
CA LEU A 331 -20.52 8.94 23.88
C LEU A 331 -20.15 10.31 23.31
N GLU A 332 -19.06 10.91 23.78
CA GLU A 332 -18.64 12.26 23.38
C GLU A 332 -17.12 12.42 23.54
N ILE A 333 -16.50 13.19 22.66
CA ILE A 333 -15.14 13.71 22.84
C ILE A 333 -15.16 15.16 22.37
N ALA A 334 -14.90 16.09 23.27
CA ALA A 334 -14.82 17.52 23.00
C ALA A 334 -13.49 17.88 22.32
N ALA A 335 -13.45 19.05 21.69
CA ALA A 335 -12.30 19.49 20.90
C ALA A 335 -11.04 19.77 21.75
N ASP A 336 -11.22 20.03 23.04
CA ASP A 336 -10.14 20.23 24.01
C ASP A 336 -9.55 18.91 24.54
N GLY A 337 -10.16 17.77 24.22
CA GLY A 337 -9.74 16.45 24.67
C GLY A 337 -10.49 15.92 25.88
N ALA A 338 -11.44 16.68 26.44
CA ALA A 338 -12.40 16.15 27.40
C ALA A 338 -13.33 15.15 26.71
N GLY A 339 -13.91 14.21 27.45
CA GLY A 339 -14.81 13.25 26.83
C GLY A 339 -15.58 12.39 27.82
N ARG A 340 -16.43 11.54 27.24
CA ARG A 340 -17.30 10.61 27.94
C ARG A 340 -17.29 9.25 27.26
N VAL A 341 -17.01 8.22 28.05
CA VAL A 341 -17.12 6.82 27.64
C VAL A 341 -18.13 6.11 28.53
N GLN A 342 -18.79 5.12 27.94
CA GLN A 342 -19.73 4.26 28.60
C GLN A 342 -19.20 2.83 28.58
N VAL A 343 -19.20 2.18 29.74
CA VAL A 343 -18.83 0.78 29.91
C VAL A 343 -20.07 -0.01 30.34
N THR A 344 -20.41 -1.02 29.56
CA THR A 344 -21.56 -1.91 29.82
C THR A 344 -21.03 -3.32 30.01
N ALA A 345 -21.34 -3.98 31.13
CA ALA A 345 -20.97 -5.38 31.32
C ALA A 345 -21.88 -6.29 30.47
N GLU A 346 -21.27 -7.15 29.67
CA GLU A 346 -21.95 -8.10 28.77
C GLU A 346 -21.98 -9.52 29.38
N SER A 347 -21.06 -9.81 30.30
CA SER A 347 -20.98 -11.08 31.05
C SER A 347 -21.50 -10.92 32.49
N ASP A 348 -21.72 -12.06 33.17
CA ASP A 348 -22.09 -12.07 34.60
C ASP A 348 -20.90 -11.76 35.55
N ILE A 349 -19.74 -11.41 34.99
CA ILE A 349 -18.54 -11.00 35.75
C ILE A 349 -18.57 -9.49 35.93
N ASP A 350 -18.48 -9.05 37.18
CA ASP A 350 -18.39 -7.63 37.55
C ASP A 350 -17.11 -7.00 36.97
N VAL A 351 -17.28 -5.90 36.22
CA VAL A 351 -16.19 -5.15 35.60
C VAL A 351 -15.96 -3.87 36.37
N THR A 352 -14.81 -3.72 37.01
CA THR A 352 -14.44 -2.50 37.74
C THR A 352 -13.73 -1.52 36.83
N CYS A 353 -14.31 -0.34 36.67
CA CYS A 353 -13.78 0.79 35.90
C CYS A 353 -13.07 1.76 36.85
N GLU A 354 -11.77 2.00 36.63
CA GLU A 354 -10.96 2.96 37.36
C GLU A 354 -10.44 4.06 36.41
N LEU A 355 -10.77 5.32 36.66
CA LEU A 355 -10.15 6.45 35.97
C LEU A 355 -9.01 6.99 36.83
N ARG A 356 -7.82 7.07 36.25
CA ARG A 356 -6.66 7.71 36.87
C ARG A 356 -6.24 8.92 36.06
N VAL A 357 -6.16 10.06 36.72
CA VAL A 357 -5.66 11.31 36.15
C VAL A 357 -4.32 11.63 36.80
N SER A 358 -3.27 11.75 35.98
CA SER A 358 -1.88 11.92 36.42
C SER A 358 -1.46 10.87 37.46
N GLY A 359 -1.96 9.63 37.32
CA GLY A 359 -1.73 8.51 38.23
C GLY A 359 -2.61 8.47 39.50
N VAL A 360 -3.35 9.54 39.79
CA VAL A 360 -4.28 9.65 40.93
C VAL A 360 -5.64 9.06 40.55
N LEU A 361 -6.17 8.17 41.40
CA LEU A 361 -7.51 7.60 41.18
C LEU A 361 -8.58 8.67 41.43
N GLU A 362 -9.31 9.04 40.38
CA GLU A 362 -10.40 10.03 40.47
C GLU A 362 -11.78 9.38 40.43
N PHE A 363 -11.91 8.27 39.72
CA PHE A 363 -13.17 7.56 39.58
C PHE A 363 -12.99 6.07 39.75
N LYS A 364 -13.92 5.42 40.46
CA LYS A 364 -14.01 3.97 40.58
C LYS A 364 -15.46 3.54 40.68
N GLN A 365 -15.93 2.76 39.71
CA GLN A 365 -17.27 2.18 39.72
C GLN A 365 -17.25 0.79 39.09
N THR A 366 -18.14 -0.10 39.54
CA THR A 366 -18.28 -1.45 38.99
C THR A 366 -19.51 -1.52 38.11
N ALA A 367 -19.33 -1.93 36.85
CA ALA A 367 -20.39 -2.24 35.91
C ALA A 367 -20.85 -3.69 36.10
N ARG A 368 -22.17 -3.90 36.18
CA ARG A 368 -22.80 -5.23 36.25
C ARG A 368 -23.81 -5.43 35.14
N ARG A 369 -23.98 -6.67 34.71
CA ARG A 369 -24.92 -7.02 33.65
C ARG A 369 -26.35 -6.73 34.08
N GLY A 370 -27.08 -5.99 33.25
CA GLY A 370 -28.47 -5.61 33.51
C GLY A 370 -28.64 -4.39 34.43
N GLU A 371 -27.54 -3.80 34.93
CA GLU A 371 -27.55 -2.50 35.58
C GLU A 371 -27.34 -1.36 34.56
N ASP A 372 -27.52 -0.13 35.02
CA ASP A 372 -27.23 1.04 34.20
C ASP A 372 -25.72 1.07 33.82
N PRO A 373 -25.39 1.42 32.58
CA PRO A 373 -24.01 1.52 32.14
C PRO A 373 -23.20 2.51 32.97
N VAL A 374 -21.93 2.18 33.22
CA VAL A 374 -21.00 3.08 33.91
C VAL A 374 -20.53 4.14 32.93
N GLN A 375 -20.84 5.40 33.22
CA GLN A 375 -20.35 6.54 32.46
C GLN A 375 -19.12 7.13 33.15
N VAL A 376 -18.06 7.31 32.37
CA VAL A 376 -16.79 7.86 32.83
C VAL A 376 -16.52 9.12 32.02
N ASP A 377 -16.53 10.25 32.71
CA ASP A 377 -16.17 11.56 32.17
C ASP A 377 -14.70 11.85 32.50
N TRP A 378 -14.01 12.56 31.61
CA TRP A 378 -12.68 13.09 31.88
C TRP A 378 -12.51 14.49 31.29
N ASP A 379 -11.67 15.28 31.94
CA ASP A 379 -11.34 16.64 31.53
C ASP A 379 -10.13 16.68 30.57
N ALA A 380 -10.05 17.78 29.82
CA ALA A 380 -8.96 18.06 28.90
C ALA A 380 -7.63 18.32 29.62
N GLY A 381 -6.51 17.96 28.97
CA GLY A 381 -5.18 18.46 29.30
C GLY A 381 -4.39 17.68 30.37
N GLU A 382 -4.97 16.67 31.00
CA GLU A 382 -4.27 15.83 31.98
C GLU A 382 -4.17 14.37 31.53
N VAL A 383 -3.06 13.72 31.90
CA VAL A 383 -2.74 12.33 31.52
C VAL A 383 -3.77 11.41 32.14
N THR A 384 -4.67 10.88 31.33
CA THR A 384 -5.83 10.15 31.84
C THR A 384 -5.80 8.71 31.35
N THR A 385 -5.92 7.74 32.26
CA THR A 385 -5.97 6.30 31.94
C THR A 385 -7.21 5.68 32.56
N LEU A 386 -8.03 5.02 31.74
CA LEU A 386 -9.12 4.17 32.19
C LEU A 386 -8.64 2.73 32.27
N THR A 387 -8.75 2.12 33.44
CA THR A 387 -8.38 0.73 33.69
C THR A 387 -9.64 -0.09 33.96
N LEU A 388 -9.87 -1.14 33.19
CA LEU A 388 -10.94 -2.10 33.42
C LEU A 388 -10.36 -3.38 34.01
N THR A 389 -10.90 -3.82 35.14
CA THR A 389 -10.45 -5.01 35.86
C THR A 389 -11.61 -5.93 36.18
N VAL A 390 -11.32 -7.22 36.19
CA VAL A 390 -12.24 -8.28 36.60
C VAL A 390 -11.59 -9.11 37.70
N ALA A 391 -12.41 -9.64 38.62
CA ALA A 391 -11.93 -10.37 39.79
C ALA A 391 -11.45 -11.81 39.47
N ASP A 392 -11.66 -12.29 38.25
CA ASP A 392 -11.38 -13.67 37.82
C ASP A 392 -9.91 -13.94 37.45
N GLY A 393 -9.05 -12.92 37.58
CA GLY A 393 -7.61 -13.02 37.35
C GLY A 393 -7.18 -12.83 35.90
N ARG A 394 -8.10 -12.46 34.98
CA ARG A 394 -7.73 -12.00 33.63
C ARG A 394 -6.94 -10.70 33.70
N ALA A 395 -6.11 -10.46 32.67
CA ALA A 395 -5.32 -9.24 32.57
C ALA A 395 -6.23 -8.01 32.51
N ALA A 396 -5.86 -6.94 33.23
CA ALA A 396 -6.56 -5.68 33.18
C ALA A 396 -6.46 -5.06 31.79
N LEU A 397 -7.52 -4.38 31.34
CA LEU A 397 -7.48 -3.56 30.14
C LEU A 397 -7.16 -2.12 30.52
N GLU A 398 -6.04 -1.60 30.05
CA GLU A 398 -5.62 -0.22 30.26
C GLU A 398 -5.82 0.59 28.98
N LEU A 399 -6.57 1.70 29.08
CA LEU A 399 -6.94 2.58 27.98
C LEU A 399 -6.45 4.01 28.28
N PRO A 400 -5.35 4.47 27.65
CA PRO A 400 -4.93 5.87 27.72
C PRO A 400 -5.94 6.76 26.97
N LEU A 401 -6.56 7.69 27.70
CA LEU A 401 -7.57 8.61 27.18
C LEU A 401 -6.95 9.95 26.73
N VAL A 402 -5.90 10.44 27.40
CA VAL A 402 -5.18 11.69 27.09
C VAL A 402 -3.67 11.50 27.28
N ARG A 403 -2.85 12.16 26.44
CA ARG A 403 -1.40 11.93 26.31
C ARG A 403 -0.58 12.49 27.49
N ASP A 404 0.52 11.82 27.83
CA ASP A 404 1.72 12.43 28.44
C ASP A 404 2.35 13.42 27.42
N ASN A 405 2.58 14.66 27.85
CA ASN A 405 3.32 15.66 27.05
C ASN A 405 4.77 15.25 26.79
#